data_AF-A0A820TTD4-F1
#
_entry.id   AF-A0A820TTD4-F1
#
_cell.length_a   1.000
_cell.length_b   1.000
_cell.length_c   1.000
_cell.angle_alpha   90.00
_cell.angle_beta   90.00
_cell.angle_gamma   90.00
#
_symmetry.space_group_name_H-M   'P 1'
#
loop_
_entity.id
_entity.type
_entity.pdbx_description
1 polymer ?
#
loop_
_entity_poly.entity_id
_entity_poly.type
_entity_poly.pdbx_seq_one_letter_code
_entity_poly.pdbx_strand_id
1 'polypeptide(L)'
;MCILTRIWQQEISTWHSIISMWLMLVTLVNIGNIPVQCDDSSENENYLYRELSKLCAHYSNIAMAKNRYRTTWGATTLLTAELDVYKQLIEDLKWNFSFVITLSESDFPTKPIEVLSEFLSMFPNQNFVSGNIPNISNRDFIQYVAYGDDELIRGLRFAFNYTAMPCESFYHTVLINRIYCDSHVRMNLRMVNWDRRRGCTCYNMDVSDLCGCSPLIYRITDKRKFAVSSSIN
;
A
#
# COMPACT_ATOMS: atom_id res chain seq x y z
N MET A 1 8.49 -8.77 -8.72
CA MET A 1 7.78 -8.09 -7.61
C MET A 1 6.75 -7.15 -8.21
N CYS A 2 5.59 -6.97 -7.57
CA CYS A 2 4.57 -6.01 -7.98
C CYS A 2 4.43 -4.94 -6.89
N ILE A 3 4.43 -3.66 -7.26
CA ILE A 3 4.35 -2.56 -6.31
C ILE A 3 3.06 -1.77 -6.53
N LEU A 4 2.04 -2.09 -5.74
CA LEU A 4 0.79 -1.35 -5.73
C LEU A 4 1.02 0.01 -5.11
N THR A 5 1.09 1.01 -5.98
CA THR A 5 1.26 2.39 -5.56
C THR A 5 -0.11 3.04 -5.43
N ARG A 6 -0.44 3.47 -4.22
CA ARG A 6 -1.61 4.27 -3.88
C ARG A 6 -1.15 5.70 -3.80
N ILE A 7 -1.96 6.60 -4.30
CA ILE A 7 -1.63 8.01 -4.21
C ILE A 7 -2.81 8.74 -3.59
N TRP A 8 -2.53 9.44 -2.49
CA TRP A 8 -3.50 10.21 -1.74
C TRP A 8 -2.84 11.48 -1.17
N GLN A 9 -3.13 12.62 -1.77
CA GLN A 9 -2.50 13.87 -1.38
C GLN A 9 -3.14 14.47 -0.11
N GLN A 10 -2.40 14.46 1.00
CA GLN A 10 -2.74 15.21 2.21
C GLN A 10 -2.05 16.59 2.21
N GLU A 11 -2.76 17.64 1.77
CA GLU A 11 -2.42 19.08 1.93
C GLU A 11 -1.00 19.57 1.55
N ILE A 12 -0.16 18.75 0.92
CA ILE A 12 1.14 19.18 0.39
C ILE A 12 0.91 19.88 -0.94
N SER A 13 1.63 20.98 -1.23
CA SER A 13 1.47 21.68 -2.51
C SER A 13 1.73 20.74 -3.70
N THR A 14 0.92 20.89 -4.75
CA THR A 14 0.92 20.03 -5.96
C THR A 14 2.33 19.68 -6.45
N TRP A 15 3.25 20.64 -6.46
CA TRP A 15 4.64 20.46 -6.86
C TRP A 15 5.45 19.46 -6.03
N HIS A 16 5.34 19.45 -4.70
CA HIS A 16 6.13 18.54 -3.86
C HIS A 16 5.64 17.10 -3.95
N SER A 17 4.33 16.89 -4.10
CA SER A 17 3.74 15.56 -4.30
C SER A 17 4.16 14.97 -5.65
N ILE A 18 4.19 15.78 -6.71
CA ILE A 18 4.67 15.35 -8.03
C ILE A 18 6.13 14.92 -7.98
N ILE A 19 7.01 15.71 -7.34
CA ILE A 19 8.45 15.39 -7.26
C ILE A 19 8.68 14.12 -6.44
N SER A 20 8.04 14.01 -5.27
CA SER A 20 8.20 12.84 -4.39
C SER A 20 7.72 11.56 -5.07
N MET A 21 6.57 11.64 -5.76
CA MET A 21 6.02 10.54 -6.54
C MET A 21 6.88 10.21 -7.77
N TRP A 22 7.38 11.20 -8.50
CA TRP A 22 8.31 10.98 -9.61
C TRP A 22 9.59 10.31 -9.13
N LEU A 23 10.16 10.75 -8.01
CA LEU A 23 11.34 10.13 -7.42
C LEU A 23 11.04 8.68 -7.02
N MET A 24 9.90 8.42 -6.39
CA MET A 24 9.48 7.06 -6.05
C MET A 24 9.33 6.21 -7.33
N LEU A 25 8.53 6.65 -8.31
CA LEU A 25 8.28 5.88 -9.54
C LEU A 25 9.53 5.66 -10.37
N VAL A 26 10.42 6.66 -10.49
CA VAL A 26 11.71 6.51 -11.19
C VAL A 26 12.65 5.56 -10.42
N THR A 27 12.58 5.53 -9.09
CA THR A 27 13.34 4.56 -8.30
C THR A 27 12.78 3.15 -8.49
N LEU A 28 11.45 3.02 -8.60
CA LEU A 28 10.74 1.74 -8.65
C LEU A 28 10.58 1.17 -10.06
N VAL A 29 10.68 1.97 -11.13
CA VAL A 29 10.44 1.53 -12.52
C VAL A 29 11.42 0.45 -12.96
N ASN A 30 12.62 0.40 -12.39
CA ASN A 30 13.61 -0.64 -12.69
C ASN A 30 13.45 -1.90 -11.85
N ILE A 31 12.47 -1.93 -10.93
CA ILE A 31 12.40 -2.91 -9.83
C ILE A 31 11.30 -3.96 -10.06
N GLY A 32 10.22 -3.59 -10.72
CA GLY A 32 9.10 -4.50 -10.89
C GLY A 32 7.96 -3.89 -11.67
N ASN A 33 6.81 -4.57 -11.65
CA ASN A 33 5.62 -4.05 -12.28
C ASN A 33 4.83 -3.19 -11.30
N ILE A 34 4.31 -2.06 -11.76
CA ILE A 34 3.76 -1.00 -10.90
C ILE A 34 2.36 -0.66 -11.38
N PRO A 35 1.31 -1.27 -10.80
CA PRO A 35 -0.02 -0.73 -10.93
C PRO A 35 -0.16 0.52 -10.06
N VAL A 36 -0.74 1.57 -10.63
CA VAL A 36 -0.92 2.86 -9.97
C VAL A 36 -2.40 3.14 -9.80
N GLN A 37 -2.83 3.27 -8.55
CA GLN A 37 -4.18 3.70 -8.21
C GLN A 37 -4.16 5.15 -7.75
N CYS A 38 -4.86 6.01 -8.48
CA CYS A 38 -5.01 7.42 -8.14
C CYS A 38 -6.41 7.67 -7.57
N ASP A 39 -6.46 8.42 -6.48
CA ASP A 39 -7.71 8.94 -5.93
C ASP A 39 -8.47 9.77 -6.98
N ASP A 40 -9.79 9.84 -6.86
CA ASP A 40 -10.70 10.67 -7.70
C ASP A 40 -11.45 11.72 -6.86
N SER A 41 -10.85 12.12 -5.74
CA SER A 41 -11.46 13.04 -4.78
C SER A 41 -11.38 14.51 -5.18
N SER A 42 -10.38 14.91 -5.99
CA SER A 42 -10.08 16.33 -6.25
C SER A 42 -9.47 16.63 -7.62
N GLU A 43 -9.45 17.92 -7.99
CA GLU A 43 -8.78 18.40 -9.20
C GLU A 43 -7.26 18.18 -9.18
N ASN A 44 -6.64 18.21 -7.99
CA ASN A 44 -5.21 17.92 -7.83
C ASN A 44 -4.91 16.46 -8.20
N GLU A 45 -5.76 15.53 -7.77
CA GLU A 45 -5.65 14.12 -8.13
C GLU A 45 -5.88 13.90 -9.63
N ASN A 46 -6.76 14.69 -10.26
CA ASN A 46 -6.93 14.67 -11.71
C ASN A 46 -5.69 15.18 -12.46
N TYR A 47 -4.99 16.17 -11.93
CA TYR A 47 -3.70 16.58 -12.48
C TYR A 47 -2.69 15.43 -12.39
N LEU A 48 -2.59 14.79 -11.23
CA LEU A 48 -1.63 13.72 -11.00
C LEU A 48 -1.90 12.50 -11.89
N TYR A 49 -3.17 12.11 -12.00
CA TYR A 49 -3.62 11.07 -12.93
C TYR A 49 -3.18 11.36 -14.37
N ARG A 50 -3.30 12.61 -14.85
CA ARG A 50 -2.84 12.98 -16.20
C ARG A 50 -1.33 12.85 -16.37
N GLU A 51 -0.54 13.29 -15.39
CA GLU A 51 0.92 13.16 -15.47
C GLU A 51 1.38 11.70 -15.40
N LEU A 52 0.74 10.89 -14.57
CA LEU A 52 1.00 9.46 -14.47
C LEU A 52 0.60 8.69 -15.73
N SER A 53 -0.50 9.08 -16.36
CA SER A 53 -0.93 8.49 -17.63
C SER A 53 0.14 8.66 -18.72
N LYS A 54 0.85 9.79 -18.74
CA LYS A 54 1.98 10.01 -19.66
C LYS A 54 3.15 9.06 -19.37
N LEU A 55 3.44 8.80 -18.09
CA LEU A 55 4.46 7.83 -17.68
C LEU A 55 4.09 6.40 -18.07
N CYS A 56 2.83 5.99 -17.86
CA CYS A 56 2.34 4.67 -18.24
C CYS A 56 2.40 4.44 -19.76
N ALA A 57 2.27 5.50 -20.56
CA ALA A 57 2.47 5.42 -22.01
C ALA A 57 3.94 5.16 -22.41
N HIS A 58 4.90 5.45 -21.52
CA HIS A 58 6.33 5.31 -21.79
C HIS A 58 6.91 3.99 -21.26
N TYR A 59 6.36 3.44 -20.18
CA TYR A 59 6.87 2.24 -19.50
C TYR A 59 5.87 1.09 -19.55
N SER A 60 6.27 -0.04 -20.13
CA SER A 60 5.41 -1.23 -20.26
C SER A 60 5.14 -1.96 -18.95
N ASN A 61 5.93 -1.69 -17.92
CA ASN A 61 5.80 -2.26 -16.57
C ASN A 61 5.12 -1.29 -15.58
N ILE A 62 4.53 -0.19 -16.05
CA ILE A 62 3.69 0.71 -15.26
C ILE A 62 2.30 0.73 -15.90
N ALA A 63 1.26 0.58 -15.10
CA ALA A 63 -0.11 0.60 -15.59
C ALA A 63 -1.03 1.38 -14.65
N MET A 64 -1.93 2.17 -15.22
CA MET A 64 -3.00 2.80 -14.45
C MET A 64 -4.04 1.76 -14.03
N ALA A 65 -4.57 1.92 -12.82
CA ALA A 65 -5.74 1.18 -12.39
C ALA A 65 -6.92 1.45 -13.33
N LYS A 66 -7.69 0.42 -13.66
CA LYS A 66 -8.82 0.50 -14.60
C LYS A 66 -9.94 1.41 -14.07
N ASN A 67 -10.18 1.31 -12.77
CA ASN A 67 -11.16 2.10 -12.04
C ASN A 67 -10.44 2.97 -11.02
N ARG A 68 -10.87 4.22 -10.89
CA ARG A 68 -10.44 5.11 -9.80
C ARG A 68 -11.51 5.13 -8.71
N TYR A 69 -11.07 5.29 -7.47
CA TYR A 69 -11.95 5.34 -6.31
C TYR A 69 -11.62 6.55 -5.48
N ARG A 70 -12.64 7.16 -4.88
CA ARG A 70 -12.46 8.19 -3.86
C ARG A 70 -11.94 7.53 -2.58
N THR A 71 -10.67 7.70 -2.23
CA THR A 71 -10.04 7.05 -1.07
C THR A 71 -9.73 8.05 0.04
N THR A 72 -10.77 8.57 0.70
CA THR A 72 -10.59 9.47 1.85
C THR A 72 -10.07 8.72 3.08
N TRP A 73 -9.56 9.47 4.06
CA TRP A 73 -9.02 8.91 5.30
C TRP A 73 -10.03 7.98 5.98
N GLY A 74 -9.62 6.74 6.26
CA GLY A 74 -10.43 5.72 6.93
C GLY A 74 -11.59 5.13 6.13
N ALA A 75 -11.79 5.53 4.87
CA ALA A 75 -12.91 5.08 4.05
C ALA A 75 -12.83 3.61 3.63
N THR A 76 -14.00 2.99 3.44
CA THR A 76 -14.11 1.59 3.02
C THR A 76 -13.64 1.35 1.59
N THR A 77 -13.76 2.37 0.74
CA THR A 77 -13.38 2.38 -0.67
C THR A 77 -11.91 2.06 -0.91
N LEU A 78 -11.03 2.28 0.07
CA LEU A 78 -9.61 1.91 -0.05
C LEU A 78 -9.43 0.39 -0.20
N LEU A 79 -10.18 -0.42 0.54
CA LEU A 79 -10.11 -1.88 0.42
C LEU A 79 -10.64 -2.32 -0.95
N THR A 80 -11.75 -1.74 -1.40
CA THR A 80 -12.30 -2.01 -2.73
C THR A 80 -11.30 -1.67 -3.84
N ALA A 81 -10.64 -0.52 -3.74
CA ALA A 81 -9.63 -0.09 -4.69
C ALA A 81 -8.45 -1.05 -4.76
N GLU A 82 -7.95 -1.54 -3.62
CA GLU A 82 -6.88 -2.54 -3.59
C GLU A 82 -7.29 -3.87 -4.23
N LEU A 83 -8.47 -4.37 -3.86
CA LEU A 83 -8.98 -5.65 -4.36
C LEU A 83 -9.20 -5.63 -5.87
N ASP A 84 -9.69 -4.52 -6.43
CA ASP A 84 -9.89 -4.40 -7.87
C ASP A 84 -8.56 -4.27 -8.62
N VAL A 85 -7.54 -3.64 -8.04
CA VAL A 85 -6.20 -3.66 -8.62
C VAL A 85 -5.59 -5.06 -8.57
N TYR A 86 -5.82 -5.84 -7.51
CA TYR A 86 -5.37 -7.23 -7.47
C TYR A 86 -6.02 -8.08 -8.56
N LYS A 87 -7.32 -7.89 -8.83
CA LYS A 87 -7.98 -8.54 -9.96
C LYS A 87 -7.38 -8.11 -11.29
N GLN A 88 -7.18 -6.81 -11.51
CA GLN A 88 -6.55 -6.27 -12.71
C GLN A 88 -5.14 -6.83 -12.92
N LEU A 89 -4.34 -6.96 -11.86
CA LEU A 89 -3.01 -7.56 -11.92
C LEU A 89 -3.04 -9.00 -12.43
N ILE A 90 -4.03 -9.78 -11.99
CA ILE A 90 -4.16 -11.21 -12.29
C ILE A 90 -4.79 -11.44 -13.67
N GLU A 91 -5.88 -10.74 -13.99
CA GLU A 91 -6.68 -10.97 -15.21
C GLU A 91 -6.23 -10.13 -16.41
N ASP A 92 -6.09 -8.82 -16.21
CA ASP A 92 -5.92 -7.87 -17.31
C ASP A 92 -4.44 -7.75 -17.68
N LEU A 93 -3.59 -7.48 -16.68
CA LEU A 93 -2.16 -7.24 -16.88
C LEU A 93 -1.37 -8.53 -17.05
N LYS A 94 -1.81 -9.62 -16.39
CA LYS A 94 -1.19 -10.96 -16.42
C LYS A 94 0.31 -10.94 -16.13
N TRP A 95 0.74 -9.99 -15.32
CA TRP A 95 2.14 -9.84 -14.96
C TRP A 95 2.59 -10.98 -14.08
N ASN A 96 3.80 -11.49 -14.32
CA ASN A 96 4.39 -12.50 -13.46
C ASN A 96 5.00 -11.84 -12.22
N PHE A 97 4.45 -12.10 -11.04
CA PHE A 97 4.94 -11.56 -9.77
C PHE A 97 4.87 -12.62 -8.66
N SER A 98 5.81 -12.55 -7.72
CA SER A 98 5.82 -13.41 -6.51
C SER A 98 5.17 -12.73 -5.31
N PHE A 99 5.33 -11.40 -5.21
CA PHE A 99 4.83 -10.58 -4.11
C PHE A 99 4.16 -9.32 -4.62
N VAL A 100 3.13 -8.87 -3.90
CA VAL A 100 2.58 -7.52 -3.99
C VAL A 100 3.04 -6.73 -2.77
N ILE A 101 3.62 -5.56 -3.02
CA ILE A 101 4.01 -4.57 -2.02
C ILE A 101 3.11 -3.37 -2.20
N THR A 102 2.36 -3.01 -1.17
CA THR A 102 1.59 -1.77 -1.21
C THR A 102 2.46 -0.59 -0.77
N LEU A 103 2.35 0.56 -1.42
CA LEU A 103 3.03 1.82 -1.10
C LEU A 103 2.06 3.00 -1.24
N SER A 104 2.33 4.08 -0.52
CA SER A 104 1.78 5.42 -0.71
C SER A 104 2.79 6.33 -1.41
N GLU A 105 2.42 7.54 -1.85
CA GLU A 105 3.40 8.51 -2.38
C GLU A 105 4.39 9.05 -1.33
N SER A 106 4.10 8.80 -0.04
CA SER A 106 4.94 9.21 1.09
C SER A 106 5.93 8.14 1.56
N ASP A 107 5.86 6.93 0.98
CA ASP A 107 6.79 5.84 1.28
C ASP A 107 8.14 6.04 0.57
N PHE A 108 9.24 5.68 1.24
CA PHE A 108 10.57 5.73 0.65
C PHE A 108 11.43 4.53 1.08
N PRO A 109 12.18 3.89 0.17
CA PRO A 109 13.07 2.80 0.52
C PRO A 109 14.21 3.27 1.42
N THR A 110 14.46 2.53 2.51
CA THR A 110 15.57 2.80 3.45
C THR A 110 16.79 1.91 3.23
N LYS A 111 16.64 0.89 2.38
CA LYS A 111 17.69 -0.06 1.97
C LYS A 111 17.64 -0.23 0.45
N PRO A 112 18.75 -0.64 -0.18
CA PRO A 112 18.77 -1.04 -1.58
C PRO A 112 17.76 -2.16 -1.84
N ILE A 113 17.21 -2.18 -3.05
CA ILE A 113 16.14 -3.11 -3.39
C ILE A 113 16.61 -4.57 -3.42
N GLU A 114 17.87 -4.79 -3.75
CA GLU A 114 18.50 -6.10 -3.82
C GLU A 114 18.38 -6.82 -2.48
N VAL A 115 18.53 -6.07 -1.37
CA VAL A 115 18.36 -6.58 -0.01
C VAL A 115 16.93 -7.06 0.25
N LEU A 116 15.93 -6.30 -0.22
CA LEU A 116 14.53 -6.71 -0.10
C LEU A 116 14.23 -7.93 -0.98
N SER A 117 14.74 -7.95 -2.21
CA SER A 117 14.57 -9.06 -3.14
C SER A 117 15.16 -10.35 -2.59
N GLU A 118 16.38 -10.30 -2.07
CA GLU A 118 17.04 -11.43 -1.41
C GLU A 118 16.24 -11.90 -0.20
N PHE A 119 15.81 -10.97 0.67
CA PHE A 119 14.98 -11.30 1.82
C PHE A 119 13.69 -12.03 1.45
N LEU A 120 12.92 -11.48 0.50
CA LEU A 120 11.67 -12.10 0.06
C LEU A 120 11.89 -13.44 -0.64
N SER A 121 13.02 -13.62 -1.34
CA SER A 121 13.37 -14.88 -1.99
C SER A 121 13.59 -16.03 -1.00
N MET A 122 14.02 -15.72 0.23
CA MET A 122 14.20 -16.71 1.30
C MET A 122 12.86 -17.15 1.92
N PHE A 123 11.80 -16.38 1.72
CA PHE A 123 10.49 -16.58 2.35
C PHE A 123 9.32 -16.52 1.36
N PRO A 124 9.35 -17.29 0.25
CA PRO A 124 8.42 -17.13 -0.87
C PRO A 124 6.94 -17.36 -0.50
N ASN A 125 6.69 -18.16 0.53
CA ASN A 125 5.36 -18.56 0.96
C ASN A 125 4.84 -17.71 2.13
N GLN A 126 5.57 -16.69 2.59
CA GLN A 126 5.18 -15.88 3.74
C GLN A 126 4.42 -14.60 3.35
N ASN A 127 3.63 -14.09 4.29
CA ASN A 127 2.88 -12.84 4.20
C ASN A 127 3.26 -11.93 5.36
N PHE A 128 3.84 -10.78 5.05
CA PHE A 128 4.39 -9.81 5.99
C PHE A 128 3.35 -8.72 6.26
N VAL A 129 2.45 -9.00 7.21
CA VAL A 129 1.30 -8.15 7.55
C VAL A 129 1.31 -7.84 9.03
N SER A 130 1.14 -6.57 9.36
CA SER A 130 1.07 -6.06 10.73
C SER A 130 -0.25 -5.29 10.93
N GLY A 131 -0.52 -4.80 12.14
CA GLY A 131 -1.71 -4.01 12.46
C GLY A 131 -1.77 -2.62 11.80
N ASN A 132 -0.85 -2.30 10.89
CA ASN A 132 -0.86 -1.08 10.08
C ASN A 132 -0.52 -1.46 8.63
N ILE A 133 -1.11 -0.74 7.67
CA ILE A 133 -0.62 -0.70 6.28
C ILE A 133 0.66 0.16 6.19
N PRO A 134 1.52 -0.03 5.18
CA PRO A 134 1.42 -0.95 4.03
C PRO A 134 1.80 -2.43 4.33
N ASN A 135 1.31 -3.35 3.49
CA ASN A 135 1.49 -4.81 3.57
C ASN A 135 2.39 -5.35 2.44
N ILE A 136 3.00 -6.52 2.68
CA ILE A 136 3.66 -7.32 1.64
C ILE A 136 3.09 -8.74 1.67
N SER A 137 2.50 -9.18 0.57
CA SER A 137 1.83 -10.48 0.50
C SER A 137 2.24 -11.27 -0.74
N ASN A 138 2.31 -12.59 -0.61
CA ASN A 138 2.61 -13.48 -1.73
C ASN A 138 1.44 -13.56 -2.72
N ARG A 139 1.72 -14.02 -3.94
CA ARG A 139 0.73 -14.09 -5.02
C ARG A 139 -0.48 -14.98 -4.69
N ASP A 140 -0.27 -16.12 -4.04
CA ASP A 140 -1.35 -17.07 -3.74
C ASP A 140 -2.36 -16.45 -2.77
N PHE A 141 -1.87 -15.76 -1.74
CA PHE A 141 -2.71 -15.02 -0.81
C PHE A 141 -3.45 -13.88 -1.52
N ILE A 142 -2.76 -13.12 -2.39
CA ILE A 142 -3.39 -12.05 -3.18
C ILE A 142 -4.52 -12.60 -4.07
N GLN A 143 -4.30 -13.75 -4.71
CA GLN A 143 -5.32 -14.40 -5.51
C GLN A 143 -6.51 -14.85 -4.66
N TYR A 144 -6.26 -15.38 -3.46
CA TYR A 144 -7.32 -15.77 -2.54
C TYR A 144 -8.15 -14.57 -2.05
N VAL A 145 -7.53 -13.46 -1.64
CA VAL A 145 -8.29 -12.27 -1.21
C VAL A 145 -8.98 -11.56 -2.36
N ALA A 146 -8.50 -11.70 -3.60
CA ALA A 146 -9.13 -11.11 -4.78
C ALA A 146 -10.33 -11.93 -5.28
N TYR A 147 -10.23 -13.27 -5.27
CA TYR A 147 -11.18 -14.17 -5.93
C TYR A 147 -11.87 -15.20 -5.04
N GLY A 148 -11.42 -15.37 -3.80
CA GLY A 148 -12.07 -16.30 -2.88
C GLY A 148 -13.56 -15.99 -2.72
N ASP A 149 -14.36 -17.05 -2.67
CA ASP A 149 -15.82 -17.00 -2.55
C ASP A 149 -16.36 -17.97 -1.47
N ASP A 150 -15.46 -18.49 -0.64
CA ASP A 150 -15.87 -19.26 0.53
C ASP A 150 -16.60 -18.38 1.56
N GLU A 151 -17.15 -19.04 2.58
CA GLU A 151 -17.91 -18.37 3.65
C GLU A 151 -17.11 -17.27 4.36
N LEU A 152 -15.80 -17.50 4.59
CA LEU A 152 -14.94 -16.53 5.27
C LEU A 152 -14.79 -15.27 4.42
N ILE A 153 -14.39 -15.41 3.14
CA ILE A 153 -14.18 -14.25 2.28
C ILE A 153 -15.47 -13.50 2.02
N ARG A 154 -16.60 -14.20 1.75
CA ARG A 154 -17.90 -13.53 1.59
C ARG A 154 -18.32 -12.77 2.85
N GLY A 155 -18.20 -13.40 4.03
CA GLY A 155 -18.54 -12.79 5.31
C GLY A 155 -17.67 -11.57 5.62
N LEU A 156 -16.36 -11.67 5.41
CA LEU A 156 -15.43 -10.55 5.63
C LEU A 156 -15.65 -9.42 4.63
N ARG A 157 -15.87 -9.69 3.34
CA ARG A 157 -16.20 -8.61 2.38
C ARG A 157 -17.46 -7.86 2.78
N PHE A 158 -18.49 -8.59 3.23
CA PHE A 158 -19.72 -7.97 3.72
C PHE A 158 -19.46 -7.10 4.96
N ALA A 159 -18.79 -7.65 5.98
CA ALA A 159 -18.52 -6.91 7.23
C ALA A 159 -17.62 -5.68 7.01
N PHE A 160 -16.57 -5.82 6.20
CA PHE A 160 -15.60 -4.76 5.95
C PHE A 160 -16.12 -3.66 5.01
N ASN A 161 -17.25 -3.88 4.32
CA ASN A 161 -17.96 -2.82 3.60
C ASN A 161 -18.57 -1.77 4.56
N TYR A 162 -18.66 -2.09 5.85
CA TYR A 162 -19.21 -1.23 6.90
C TYR A 162 -18.23 -1.00 8.05
N THR A 163 -16.93 -1.27 7.84
CA THR A 163 -15.89 -1.14 8.87
C THR A 163 -14.95 0.00 8.54
N ALA A 164 -14.69 0.89 9.49
CA ALA A 164 -13.71 1.96 9.34
C ALA A 164 -12.28 1.39 9.22
N MET A 165 -11.43 2.04 8.41
CA MET A 165 -10.03 1.64 8.20
C MET A 165 -9.88 0.15 7.85
N PRO A 166 -10.65 -0.37 6.86
CA PRO A 166 -10.76 -1.81 6.66
C PRO A 166 -9.42 -2.47 6.32
N CYS A 167 -8.53 -1.77 5.61
CA CYS A 167 -7.24 -2.32 5.18
C CYS A 167 -6.28 -2.61 6.33
N GLU A 168 -6.47 -2.01 7.50
CA GLU A 168 -5.62 -2.24 8.68
C GLU A 168 -5.92 -3.58 9.37
N SER A 169 -7.11 -4.15 9.14
CA SER A 169 -7.53 -5.39 9.81
C SER A 169 -8.05 -6.48 8.87
N PHE A 170 -8.48 -6.16 7.65
CA PHE A 170 -9.00 -7.15 6.70
C PHE A 170 -7.98 -8.25 6.39
N TYR A 171 -6.80 -7.87 5.90
CA TYR A 171 -5.75 -8.84 5.54
C TYR A 171 -5.24 -9.64 6.73
N HIS A 172 -5.08 -8.97 7.88
CA HIS A 172 -4.71 -9.65 9.12
C HIS A 172 -5.77 -10.67 9.51
N THR A 173 -7.05 -10.31 9.44
CA THR A 173 -8.16 -11.21 9.74
C THR A 173 -8.18 -12.40 8.79
N VAL A 174 -7.99 -12.22 7.48
CA VAL A 174 -7.91 -13.35 6.54
C VAL A 174 -6.72 -14.26 6.88
N LEU A 175 -5.55 -13.68 7.16
CA LEU A 175 -4.31 -14.43 7.42
C LEU A 175 -4.36 -15.26 8.69
N ILE A 176 -4.87 -14.73 9.80
CA ILE A 176 -4.93 -15.47 11.08
C ILE A 176 -6.03 -16.54 11.09
N ASN A 177 -6.85 -16.60 10.04
CA ASN A 177 -7.83 -17.66 9.83
C ASN A 177 -7.21 -18.87 9.10
N ARG A 178 -8.01 -19.93 8.98
CA ARG A 178 -7.60 -21.32 8.75
C ARG A 178 -6.54 -21.58 7.66
N ILE A 179 -6.67 -20.99 6.45
CA ILE A 179 -5.92 -21.44 5.26
C ILE A 179 -4.49 -20.87 5.20
N TYR A 180 -4.27 -19.68 5.77
CA TYR A 180 -3.01 -18.94 5.63
C TYR A 180 -2.31 -18.65 6.96
N CYS A 181 -2.78 -19.19 8.08
CA CYS A 181 -2.24 -18.91 9.42
C CYS A 181 -0.73 -19.18 9.53
N ASP A 182 -0.25 -20.25 8.90
CA ASP A 182 1.16 -20.65 8.97
C ASP A 182 2.06 -19.80 8.06
N SER A 183 1.47 -19.02 7.16
CA SER A 183 2.18 -18.08 6.30
C SER A 183 2.33 -16.68 6.91
N HIS A 184 1.62 -16.39 8.01
CA HIS A 184 1.60 -15.04 8.59
C HIS A 184 2.88 -14.71 9.35
N VAL A 185 3.53 -13.63 8.95
CA VAL A 185 4.63 -12.99 9.68
C VAL A 185 4.15 -11.67 10.23
N ARG A 186 4.20 -11.51 11.56
CA ARG A 186 3.80 -10.29 12.28
C ARG A 186 4.85 -9.18 12.19
N MET A 187 5.21 -8.80 10.97
CA MET A 187 6.11 -7.70 10.65
C MET A 187 5.83 -7.30 9.20
N ASN A 188 5.73 -6.00 8.91
CA ASN A 188 5.43 -5.50 7.56
C ASN A 188 6.65 -4.86 6.87
N LEU A 189 7.84 -4.97 7.47
CA LEU A 189 9.11 -4.39 6.99
C LEU A 189 9.07 -2.87 6.83
N ARG A 190 8.32 -2.16 7.70
CA ARG A 190 8.17 -0.70 7.66
C ARG A 190 8.71 -0.02 8.91
N MET A 191 9.31 1.14 8.69
CA MET A 191 9.61 2.09 9.75
C MET A 191 8.64 3.27 9.65
N VAL A 192 7.69 3.35 10.58
CA VAL A 192 6.66 4.39 10.60
C VAL A 192 6.91 5.36 11.76
N ASN A 193 6.91 6.66 11.47
CA ASN A 193 7.28 7.70 12.43
C ASN A 193 6.10 8.11 13.32
N TRP A 194 5.66 7.21 14.19
CA TRP A 194 4.59 7.48 15.13
C TRP A 194 5.06 8.35 16.30
N ASP A 195 4.38 9.47 16.52
CA ASP A 195 4.42 10.23 17.77
C ASP A 195 2.99 10.63 18.13
N ARG A 196 2.39 9.89 19.08
CA ARG A 196 0.99 10.06 19.45
C ARG A 196 0.69 11.46 20.00
N ARG A 197 1.66 12.16 20.59
CA ARG A 197 1.43 13.50 21.15
C ARG A 197 1.20 14.54 20.07
N ARG A 198 1.76 14.32 18.88
CA ARG A 198 1.70 15.26 17.74
C ARG A 198 0.80 14.77 16.62
N GLY A 199 0.73 13.47 16.38
CA GLY A 199 0.00 12.85 15.27
C GLY A 199 -1.45 12.47 15.57
N CYS A 200 -1.87 12.46 16.84
CA CYS A 200 -3.23 12.10 17.26
C CYS A 200 -3.99 13.34 17.74
N THR A 201 -4.27 14.27 16.83
CA THR A 201 -4.97 15.54 17.13
C THR A 201 -6.44 15.55 16.76
N CYS A 202 -6.98 14.41 16.28
CA CYS A 202 -8.35 14.31 15.77
C CYS A 202 -8.66 15.34 14.66
N TYR A 203 -7.69 15.56 13.77
CA TYR A 203 -7.80 16.54 12.68
C TYR A 203 -8.80 16.12 11.59
N ASN A 204 -9.16 14.84 11.53
CA ASN A 204 -9.91 14.20 10.44
C ASN A 204 -11.44 14.17 10.69
N MET A 205 -11.95 14.97 11.62
CA MET A 205 -13.37 15.03 11.98
C MET A 205 -14.26 15.62 10.88
N ASP A 206 -13.67 16.27 9.90
CA ASP A 206 -14.33 16.79 8.70
C ASP A 206 -14.63 15.69 7.66
N VAL A 207 -13.88 14.58 7.71
CA VAL A 207 -14.01 13.47 6.76
C VAL A 207 -14.51 12.16 7.39
N SER A 208 -14.47 12.02 8.72
CA SER A 208 -14.89 10.82 9.45
C SER A 208 -15.44 11.15 10.83
N ASP A 209 -16.44 10.40 11.28
CA ASP A 209 -17.01 10.49 12.64
C ASP A 209 -16.12 9.84 13.73
N LEU A 210 -14.88 9.46 13.39
CA LEU A 210 -13.91 8.83 14.29
C LEU A 210 -12.66 9.69 14.42
N CYS A 211 -12.09 9.79 15.63
CA CYS A 211 -10.77 10.38 15.79
C CYS A 211 -9.67 9.43 15.32
N GLY A 212 -8.83 9.93 14.41
CA GLY A 212 -7.68 9.24 13.86
C GLY A 212 -6.33 9.74 14.37
N CYS A 213 -5.30 8.97 14.03
CA CYS A 213 -3.91 9.37 14.14
C CYS A 213 -3.22 9.20 12.78
N SER A 214 -2.25 10.06 12.48
CA SER A 214 -1.36 9.88 11.34
C SER A 214 0.12 9.97 11.74
N PRO A 215 1.00 9.25 11.04
CA PRO A 215 2.43 9.32 11.28
C PRO A 215 2.98 10.68 10.87
N LEU A 216 4.16 11.02 11.39
CA LEU A 216 4.81 12.30 11.09
C LEU A 216 5.83 12.19 9.96
N ILE A 217 6.02 13.28 9.22
CA ILE A 217 7.12 13.38 8.25
C ILE A 217 8.46 13.28 8.98
N TYR A 218 9.36 12.43 8.47
CA TYR A 218 10.73 12.35 8.97
C TYR A 218 11.49 13.65 8.71
N ARG A 219 12.24 14.12 9.70
CA ARG A 219 13.11 15.30 9.59
C ARG A 219 14.58 14.90 9.76
N ILE A 220 15.50 15.80 9.45
CA ILE A 220 16.95 15.59 9.69
C ILE A 220 17.23 15.21 11.15
N THR A 221 16.46 15.75 12.09
CA THR A 221 16.54 15.42 13.52
C THR A 221 16.20 13.95 13.83
N ASP A 222 15.46 13.26 12.95
CA ASP A 222 15.12 11.85 13.09
C ASP A 222 16.20 10.89 12.55
N LYS A 223 17.33 11.40 12.03
CA LYS A 223 18.40 10.59 11.40
C LYS A 223 18.84 9.39 12.25
N ARG A 224 18.82 9.52 13.58
CA ARG A 224 19.16 8.42 14.51
C ARG A 224 18.24 7.20 14.39
N LYS A 225 16.98 7.37 14.00
CA LYS A 225 16.02 6.25 13.78
C LYS A 225 16.46 5.33 12.64
N PHE A 226 17.17 5.86 11.65
CA PHE A 226 17.72 5.10 10.53
C PHE A 226 19.05 4.41 10.84
N ALA A 227 19.70 4.74 11.96
CA ALA A 227 21.00 4.18 12.33
C ALA A 227 20.89 2.73 12.88
N VAL A 228 19.69 2.26 13.21
CA VAL A 228 19.46 0.91 13.72
C VAL A 228 19.19 -0.04 12.55
N SER A 229 20.25 -0.44 11.83
CA SER A 229 20.17 -1.60 10.93
C SER A 229 21.51 -2.29 10.64
N SER A 230 22.41 -2.35 11.62
CA SER A 230 23.69 -3.08 11.54
C SER A 230 23.87 -4.18 12.59
N SER A 231 22.81 -4.59 13.28
CA SER A 231 22.87 -5.70 14.24
C SER A 231 21.81 -6.74 13.91
N ILE A 232 22.06 -7.48 12.84
CA ILE A 232 21.65 -8.87 12.68
C ILE A 232 22.97 -9.62 12.52
N ASN A 233 23.50 -10.11 13.64
CA ASN A 233 24.54 -11.14 13.69
C ASN A 233 23.87 -12.46 14.03
#